data_AF-A0A662GPG1-F1
#
_entry.id   AF-A0A662GPG1-F1
#
_cell.length_a   1.000
_cell.length_b   1.000
_cell.length_c   1.000
_cell.angle_alpha   90.00
_cell.angle_beta   90.00
_cell.angle_gamma   90.00
#
_symmetry.space_group_name_H-M   'P 1'
#
loop_
_entity.id
_entity.type
_entity.pdbx_description
1 polymer ?
#
loop_
_entity_poly.entity_id
_entity_poly.type
_entity_poly.pdbx_seq_one_letter_code
_entity_poly.pdbx_strand_id
1 'polypeptide(L)'
;MLTELAMRREEGRLFALDISYVNLKAVRGKLRYLGVRGTVHLVVGDALRMPFRSEAFDLVESWFGLGSIVGFRRVVGEVCRVLRRGGAPGGLRVPGGGAL
;
A
#
# COMPACT_ATOMS: atom_id res chain seq x y z
N MET A 1 -3.44 -10.11 1.90
CA MET A 1 -2.08 -10.00 1.33
C MET A 1 -1.12 -9.19 2.18
N LEU A 2 -1.47 -7.98 2.69
CA LEU A 2 -0.61 -7.26 3.66
C LEU A 2 -0.13 -8.18 4.81
N THR A 3 -1.04 -8.95 5.38
CA THR A 3 -0.75 -9.92 6.43
C THR A 3 0.25 -11.00 5.97
N GLU A 4 0.13 -11.49 4.74
CA GLU A 4 1.04 -12.48 4.16
C GLU A 4 2.45 -11.90 4.00
N LEU A 5 2.54 -10.68 3.45
CA LEU A 5 3.81 -9.97 3.30
C LEU A 5 4.44 -9.69 4.66
N ALA A 6 3.63 -9.28 5.64
CA ALA A 6 4.09 -9.02 7.00
C ALA A 6 4.53 -10.28 7.75
N MET A 7 3.98 -11.45 7.41
CA MET A 7 4.41 -12.74 7.96
C MET A 7 5.68 -13.29 7.29
N ARG A 8 5.92 -12.95 6.02
CA ARG A 8 7.07 -13.44 5.24
C ARG A 8 8.32 -12.53 5.30
N ARG A 9 8.17 -11.30 5.78
CA ARG A 9 9.26 -10.33 5.87
C ARG A 9 9.64 -10.12 7.33
N GLU A 10 10.83 -10.59 7.70
CA GLU A 10 11.43 -10.36 9.02
C GLU A 10 12.00 -8.94 9.14
N GLU A 11 12.37 -8.33 8.01
CA GLU A 11 13.01 -7.01 7.95
C GLU A 11 12.25 -6.03 7.05
N GLY A 12 12.38 -4.74 7.36
CA GLY A 12 11.75 -3.64 6.63
C GLY A 12 10.50 -3.07 7.31
N ARG A 13 10.07 -1.90 6.84
CA ARG A 13 8.86 -1.21 7.33
C ARG A 13 7.77 -1.29 6.28
N LEU A 14 6.64 -1.90 6.65
CA LEU A 14 5.45 -1.97 5.81
C LEU A 14 4.50 -0.84 6.20
N PHE A 15 3.95 -0.15 5.22
CA PHE A 15 2.92 0.85 5.41
C PHE A 15 1.68 0.44 4.65
N ALA A 16 0.53 0.43 5.32
CA ALA A 16 -0.77 0.18 4.71
C ALA A 16 -1.59 1.47 4.75
N LEU A 17 -1.97 1.95 3.57
CA LEU A 17 -2.80 3.15 3.39
C LEU A 17 -4.22 2.74 3.00
N ASP A 18 -5.21 3.26 3.71
CA ASP A 18 -6.63 3.13 3.34
C ASP A 18 -7.36 4.40 3.82
N ILE A 19 -8.34 4.87 3.06
CA ILE A 19 -9.17 6.01 3.44
C ILE A 19 -10.11 5.65 4.61
N SER A 20 -10.45 4.36 4.76
CA SER A 20 -11.33 3.82 5.79
C SER A 20 -10.55 3.44 7.05
N TYR A 21 -10.74 4.22 8.11
CA TYR A 21 -10.27 3.86 9.44
C TYR A 21 -10.83 2.51 9.93
N VAL A 22 -12.08 2.18 9.57
CA VAL A 22 -12.73 0.93 9.98
C VAL A 22 -12.01 -0.29 9.37
N ASN A 23 -11.61 -0.21 8.11
CA ASN A 23 -10.83 -1.25 7.44
C ASN A 23 -9.49 -1.46 8.14
N LEU A 24 -8.77 -0.37 8.42
CA LEU A 24 -7.49 -0.43 9.12
C LEU A 24 -7.64 -0.96 10.55
N LYS A 25 -8.73 -0.64 11.26
CA LYS A 25 -9.02 -1.21 12.58
C LYS A 25 -9.21 -2.74 12.49
N ALA A 26 -9.90 -3.24 11.47
CA ALA A 26 -10.05 -4.68 11.23
C ALA A 26 -8.71 -5.35 10.92
N VAL A 27 -7.91 -4.76 10.03
CA VAL A 27 -6.53 -5.21 9.71
C VAL A 27 -5.68 -5.28 10.97
N ARG A 28 -5.73 -4.27 11.84
CA ARG A 28 -5.02 -4.26 13.12
C ARG A 28 -5.44 -5.44 14.01
N GLY A 29 -6.73 -5.75 14.06
CA GLY A 29 -7.23 -6.93 14.78
C GLY A 29 -6.64 -8.24 14.26
N LYS A 30 -6.60 -8.40 12.93
CA LYS A 30 -6.02 -9.57 12.27
C LYS A 30 -4.51 -9.71 12.51
N LEU A 31 -3.76 -8.60 12.44
CA LEU A 31 -2.32 -8.60 12.72
C LEU A 31 -2.04 -9.03 14.17
N ARG A 32 -2.82 -8.52 15.14
CA ARG A 32 -2.70 -8.95 16.54
C ARG A 32 -2.99 -10.43 16.73
N TYR A 33 -4.06 -10.94 16.12
CA TYR A 33 -4.44 -12.35 16.20
C TYR A 33 -3.33 -13.27 15.68
N LEU A 34 -2.63 -12.86 14.61
CA LEU A 34 -1.55 -13.63 14.00
C LEU A 34 -0.17 -13.39 14.64
N GLY A 35 -0.09 -12.60 15.71
CA GLY A 35 1.17 -12.32 16.39
C GLY A 35 2.16 -11.45 15.61
N VAL A 36 1.74 -10.80 14.52
CA VAL A 36 2.59 -9.89 13.74
C VAL A 36 2.82 -8.61 14.54
N ARG A 37 4.07 -8.27 14.84
CA ARG A 37 4.46 -7.13 15.67
C ARG A 37 5.48 -6.23 14.97
N GLY A 38 5.41 -4.92 15.23
CA GLY A 38 6.51 -3.96 15.01
C GLY A 38 6.80 -3.53 13.58
N THR A 39 6.39 -4.28 12.56
CA THR A 39 6.79 -4.03 11.15
C THR A 39 5.73 -3.34 10.29
N VAL A 40 4.48 -3.25 10.77
CA VAL A 40 3.35 -2.73 9.97
C VAL A 40 2.77 -1.43 10.57
N HIS A 41 2.82 -0.37 9.78
CA HIS A 41 2.24 0.93 10.07
C HIS A 41 0.94 1.12 9.29
N LEU A 42 -0.16 1.32 10.01
CA LEU A 42 -1.48 1.55 9.41
C LEU A 42 -1.75 3.06 9.35
N VAL A 43 -1.97 3.58 8.15
CA VAL A 43 -2.10 5.01 7.88
C VAL A 43 -3.47 5.27 7.26
N VAL A 44 -4.28 6.09 7.92
CA VAL A 44 -5.54 6.56 7.32
C VAL A 44 -5.20 7.71 6.37
N GLY A 45 -5.59 7.61 5.11
CA GLY A 45 -5.35 8.68 4.15
C GLY A 45 -5.85 8.35 2.75
N ASP A 46 -5.93 9.40 1.91
CA ASP A 46 -6.38 9.30 0.53
C ASP A 46 -5.22 8.93 -0.40
N ALA A 47 -5.41 7.89 -1.23
CA ALA A 47 -4.41 7.48 -2.22
C ALA A 47 -4.24 8.52 -3.34
N LEU A 48 -5.21 9.42 -3.56
CA LEU A 48 -5.07 10.56 -4.46
C LEU A 48 -4.14 11.65 -3.91
N ARG A 49 -3.80 11.59 -2.61
CA ARG A 49 -2.89 12.52 -1.92
C ARG A 49 -2.19 11.79 -0.77
N MET A 50 -1.25 10.94 -1.12
CA MET A 50 -0.59 10.06 -0.17
C MET A 50 0.21 10.89 0.87
N PRO A 51 0.05 10.64 2.18
CA PRO A 51 0.70 11.40 3.25
C PRO A 51 2.16 10.97 3.45
N PHE A 52 2.89 10.77 2.36
CA PHE A 52 4.28 10.34 2.35
C PHE A 52 5.13 11.33 1.55
N ARG A 53 6.39 11.51 1.96
CA ARG A 53 7.37 12.27 1.19
C ARG A 53 7.64 11.59 -0.17
N SER A 54 8.14 12.35 -1.13
CA SER A 54 8.64 11.77 -2.38
C SER A 54 9.82 10.83 -2.10
N GLU A 55 9.98 9.81 -2.94
CA GLU A 55 11.09 8.84 -2.83
C GLU A 55 11.22 8.18 -1.44
N ALA A 56 10.08 7.87 -0.82
CA ALA A 56 10.00 7.26 0.51
C ALA A 56 10.09 5.73 0.48
N PHE A 57 9.66 5.09 -0.61
CA PHE A 57 9.48 3.65 -0.69
C PHE A 57 10.29 3.01 -1.80
N ASP A 58 10.80 1.82 -1.54
CA ASP A 58 11.48 0.98 -2.52
C ASP A 58 10.49 0.20 -3.40
N LEU A 59 9.31 -0.09 -2.85
CA LEU A 59 8.22 -0.85 -3.48
C LEU A 59 6.87 -0.30 -3.02
N VAL A 60 5.93 -0.17 -3.96
CA VAL A 60 4.52 0.11 -3.68
C VAL A 60 3.68 -0.97 -4.34
N GLU A 61 2.77 -1.55 -3.57
CA GLU A 61 1.91 -2.66 -3.96
C GLU A 61 0.45 -2.29 -3.70
N SER A 62 -0.42 -2.57 -4.65
CA SER A 62 -1.87 -2.39 -4.47
C SER A 62 -2.64 -3.55 -5.05
N TRP A 63 -3.49 -4.15 -4.21
CA TRP A 63 -4.27 -5.31 -4.58
C TRP A 63 -5.74 -4.96 -4.56
N PHE A 64 -6.37 -4.97 -5.74
CA PHE A 64 -7.79 -4.68 -5.96
C PHE A 64 -8.31 -3.29 -5.54
N GLY A 65 -7.46 -2.36 -5.09
CA GLY A 65 -7.91 -1.04 -4.61
C GLY A 65 -7.98 0.05 -5.67
N LEU A 66 -7.22 -0.05 -6.76
CA LEU A 66 -6.95 1.11 -7.60
C LEU A 66 -7.90 1.29 -8.78
N GLY A 67 -8.41 0.19 -9.33
CA GLY A 67 -9.37 0.22 -10.44
C GLY A 67 -10.73 0.81 -10.07
N SER A 68 -11.08 0.80 -8.79
CA SER A 68 -12.34 1.38 -8.26
C SER A 68 -12.21 2.84 -7.86
N ILE A 69 -10.99 3.42 -7.87
CA ILE A 69 -10.79 4.81 -7.46
C ILE A 69 -11.04 5.73 -8.64
N VAL A 70 -12.06 6.59 -8.51
CA VAL A 70 -12.27 7.71 -9.41
C VAL A 70 -11.02 8.60 -9.36
N GLY A 71 -10.38 8.81 -10.52
CA GLY A 71 -9.11 9.53 -10.58
C GLY A 71 -7.86 8.65 -10.44
N PHE A 72 -7.96 7.34 -10.71
CA PHE A 72 -6.83 6.38 -10.70
C PHE A 72 -5.51 6.92 -11.28
N ARG A 73 -5.55 7.68 -12.40
CA ARG A 73 -4.34 8.31 -12.98
C ARG A 73 -3.58 9.20 -12.00
N ARG A 74 -4.28 9.92 -11.13
CA ARG A 74 -3.65 10.71 -10.05
C ARG A 74 -2.99 9.81 -9.02
N VAL A 75 -3.62 8.67 -8.70
CA VAL A 75 -3.01 7.71 -7.79
C VAL A 75 -1.73 7.12 -8.37
N VAL A 76 -1.69 6.82 -9.68
CA VAL A 76 -0.45 6.39 -10.34
C VAL A 76 0.63 7.47 -10.22
N GLY A 77 0.28 8.74 -10.40
CA GLY A 77 1.19 9.86 -10.17
C GLY A 77 1.73 9.92 -8.74
N GLU A 78 0.87 9.72 -7.74
CA GLU A 78 1.29 9.65 -6.34
C GLU A 78 2.17 8.43 -6.05
N VAL A 79 1.87 7.27 -6.62
CA VAL A 79 2.70 6.05 -6.52
C VAL A 79 4.10 6.34 -7.09
N CYS A 80 4.19 6.91 -8.29
CA CYS A 80 5.46 7.30 -8.90
C CYS A 80 6.22 8.32 -8.04
N ARG A 81 5.52 9.27 -7.41
CA ARG A 81 6.12 10.29 -6.55
C ARG A 81 6.75 9.68 -5.29
N VAL A 82 6.05 8.77 -4.63
CA VAL A 82 6.51 8.19 -3.36
C VAL A 82 7.53 7.05 -3.55
N LEU A 83 7.61 6.47 -4.75
CA LEU A 83 8.67 5.53 -5.12
C LEU A 83 10.02 6.24 -5.27
N ARG A 84 11.08 5.61 -4.77
CA ARG A 84 12.46 6.02 -5.03
C ARG A 84 12.80 5.90 -6.52
N ARG A 85 13.79 6.66 -6.98
CA ARG A 85 14.31 6.50 -8.35
C ARG A 85 14.87 5.09 -8.50
N GLY A 86 14.31 4.31 -9.44
CA GLY A 86 14.62 2.89 -9.62
C GLY A 86 13.78 1.92 -8.77
N GLY A 87 12.87 2.42 -7.94
CA GLY A 87 11.85 1.60 -7.27
C GLY A 87 10.81 1.06 -8.25
N ALA A 88 10.26 -0.10 -7.96
CA ALA A 88 9.29 -0.77 -8.84
C ALA A 88 7.86 -0.58 -8.32
N PRO A 89 6.87 -0.27 -9.19
CA PRO A 89 5.47 -0.50 -8.87
C PRO A 89 5.20 -2.00 -8.98
N GLY A 90 4.98 -2.68 -7.86
CA GLY A 90 4.64 -4.09 -7.88
C GLY A 90 3.12 -4.29 -7.86
N GLY A 91 2.62 -5.28 -8.61
CA GLY A 91 1.23 -5.73 -8.52
C GLY A 91 0.15 -4.73 -8.96
N LEU A 92 0.50 -3.64 -9.66
CA LEU A 92 -0.45 -2.64 -10.15
C LEU A 92 -1.32 -3.22 -11.29
N ARG A 93 -2.42 -3.88 -10.94
CA ARG A 93 -3.37 -4.41 -11.94
C ARG A 93 -4.36 -3.32 -12.37
N VAL A 94 -4.17 -2.80 -13.58
CA VAL A 94 -5.11 -1.87 -14.23
C VAL A 94 -6.30 -2.68 -14.77
N PRO A 95 -7.57 -2.26 -14.58
CA PRO A 95 -8.69 -2.89 -15.27
C PRO A 95 -8.53 -2.65 -16.79
N GLY A 96 -8.40 -3.73 -17.56
CA GLY A 96 -8.37 -3.68 -19.03
C GLY A 96 -7.00 -3.53 -19.70
N GLY A 97 -5.88 -3.60 -18.97
CA GLY A 97 -4.54 -3.60 -19.54
C GLY A 97 -3.60 -4.50 -18.75
N GLY A 98 -2.74 -5.25 -19.45
CA GLY A 98 -1.79 -6.21 -18.87
C GLY A 98 -0.93 -5.59 -17.75
N ALA A 99 -0.47 -6.46 -16.85
CA ALA A 99 0.43 -6.07 -15.76
C ALA A 99 1.65 -5.32 -16.32
N LEU A 100 1.94 -4.16 -15.73
CA LEU A 100 3.25 -3.50 -15.86
C LEU A 100 4.22 -4.14 -14.87
#